data_AF-A0AAV7KYY9-F1
#
_entry.id   AF-A0AAV7KYY9-F1
#
_cell.length_a   1.000
_cell.length_b   1.000
_cell.length_c   1.000
_cell.angle_alpha   90.00
_cell.angle_beta   90.00
_cell.angle_gamma   90.00
#
_symmetry.space_group_name_H-M   'P 1'
#
loop_
_entity.id
_entity.type
_entity.pdbx_description
1 polymer ?
#
loop_
_entity_poly.entity_id
_entity_poly.type
_entity_poly.pdbx_seq_one_letter_code
_entity_poly.pdbx_strand_id
1 'polypeptide(L)'
;MSADFSKETSERRRAFLALRPRLRQMEVKYGMFEPARMWVMKNGVSQDFYDQEDLRSFLDSLIPVDTSAPIPPGDSSVTDQTTLPWGPPQEGRDQTNTLQSPIPEDETWSNS
;
A
#
# COMPACT_ATOMS: atom_id res chain seq x y z
N MET A 1 8.58 25.23 -17.90
CA MET A 1 9.03 24.58 -19.15
C MET A 1 8.77 23.09 -18.99
N SER A 2 7.71 22.58 -19.61
CA SER A 2 7.40 21.15 -19.59
C SER A 2 8.32 20.47 -20.59
N ALA A 3 9.16 19.55 -20.14
CA ALA A 3 10.00 18.77 -21.05
C ALA A 3 9.06 17.96 -21.97
N ASP A 4 9.07 18.29 -23.27
CA ASP A 4 8.46 17.49 -24.34
C ASP A 4 9.23 16.17 -24.43
N PHE A 5 8.93 15.27 -23.49
CA PHE A 5 9.35 13.89 -23.60
C PHE A 5 8.66 13.34 -24.84
N SER A 6 9.47 13.01 -25.86
CA SER A 6 9.01 12.36 -27.08
C SER A 6 8.01 11.25 -26.74
N LYS A 7 6.97 11.04 -27.57
CA LYS A 7 5.86 10.09 -27.32
C LYS A 7 6.36 8.74 -26.79
N GLU A 8 7.46 8.26 -27.34
CA GLU A 8 8.17 7.05 -26.92
C GLU A 8 8.58 7.05 -25.43
N THR A 9 9.13 8.15 -24.91
CA THR A 9 9.53 8.28 -23.50
C THR A 9 8.31 8.26 -22.58
N SER A 10 7.22 8.93 -22.98
CA SER A 10 5.97 8.91 -22.22
C SER A 10 5.36 7.51 -22.15
N GLU A 11 5.38 6.78 -23.27
CA GLU A 11 4.93 5.39 -23.34
C GLU A 11 5.80 4.47 -22.47
N ARG A 12 7.13 4.60 -22.52
CA ARG A 12 8.04 3.84 -21.64
C ARG A 12 7.79 4.14 -20.17
N ARG A 13 7.61 5.41 -19.79
CA ARG A 13 7.28 5.81 -18.42
C ARG A 13 5.96 5.16 -17.96
N ARG A 14 4.91 5.20 -18.79
CA ARG A 14 3.62 4.54 -18.49
C ARG A 14 3.78 3.02 -18.33
N ALA A 15 4.56 2.40 -19.19
CA ALA A 15 4.90 0.98 -19.15
C ALA A 15 5.59 0.59 -17.84
N PHE A 16 6.59 1.35 -17.41
CA PHE A 16 7.25 1.14 -16.11
C PHE A 16 6.31 1.36 -14.92
N LEU A 17 5.44 2.39 -14.97
CA LEU A 17 4.45 2.63 -13.93
C LEU A 17 3.50 1.43 -13.74
N ALA A 18 3.14 0.73 -14.82
CA ALA A 18 2.30 -0.46 -14.75
C ALA A 18 2.96 -1.63 -13.99
N LEU A 19 4.30 -1.64 -13.86
CA LEU A 19 5.04 -2.68 -13.13
C LEU A 19 5.28 -2.37 -11.65
N ARG A 20 4.96 -1.15 -11.19
CA ARG A 20 5.12 -0.76 -9.77
C ARG A 20 4.39 -1.68 -8.77
N PRO A 21 3.17 -2.18 -9.04
CA PRO A 21 2.50 -3.09 -8.12
C PRO A 21 3.30 -4.39 -7.90
N ARG A 22 3.88 -4.94 -8.98
CA ARG A 22 4.73 -6.14 -8.90
C ARG A 22 6.01 -5.87 -8.11
N LEU A 23 6.66 -4.73 -8.35
CA LEU A 23 7.85 -4.31 -7.59
C LEU A 23 7.55 -4.17 -6.09
N ARG A 24 6.38 -3.60 -5.73
CA ARG A 24 5.95 -3.49 -4.34
C ARG A 24 5.69 -4.87 -3.72
N GLN A 25 5.06 -5.78 -4.45
CA GLN A 25 4.77 -7.13 -3.99
C GLN A 25 6.03 -7.94 -3.69
N MET A 26 7.11 -7.71 -4.44
CA MET A 26 8.41 -8.36 -4.24
C MET A 26 9.28 -7.68 -3.18
N GLU A 27 8.75 -6.65 -2.51
CA GLU A 27 9.45 -5.86 -1.49
C GLU A 27 10.81 -5.31 -1.96
N VAL A 28 10.97 -5.08 -3.26
CA VAL A 28 12.18 -4.50 -3.83
C VAL A 28 12.10 -2.98 -3.82
N LYS A 29 13.24 -2.34 -3.57
CA LYS A 29 13.35 -0.88 -3.70
C LYS A 29 13.42 -0.53 -5.17
N TYR A 30 12.73 0.52 -5.60
CA TYR A 30 12.79 0.96 -6.98
C TYR A 30 12.68 2.49 -7.09
N GLY A 31 13.24 3.04 -8.15
CA GLY A 31 13.20 4.45 -8.48
C GLY A 31 13.13 4.64 -9.99
N MET A 32 12.55 5.77 -10.41
CA MET A 32 12.51 6.14 -11.82
C MET A 32 13.41 7.36 -12.03
N PHE A 33 14.35 7.25 -12.95
CA PHE A 33 15.21 8.34 -13.41
C PHE A 33 14.73 8.87 -14.76
N GLU A 34 15.02 10.14 -15.01
CA GLU A 34 14.72 10.78 -16.29
C GLU A 34 15.75 10.35 -17.35
N PRO A 35 15.35 10.20 -18.63
CA PRO A 35 14.01 10.45 -19.17
C PRO A 35 12.99 9.31 -18.94
N ALA A 36 13.42 8.05 -18.94
CA ALA A 36 12.57 6.90 -18.61
C ALA A 36 13.44 5.66 -18.30
N ARG A 37 14.17 5.69 -17.18
CA ARG A 37 15.00 4.58 -16.72
C ARG A 37 14.50 4.10 -15.35
N MET A 38 14.33 2.81 -15.16
CA MET A 38 13.95 2.24 -13.87
C MET A 38 15.19 1.66 -13.19
N TRP A 39 15.44 2.06 -11.96
CA TRP A 39 16.39 1.40 -11.07
C TRP A 39 15.62 0.49 -10.11
N VAL A 40 16.08 -0.74 -9.94
CA VAL A 40 15.59 -1.67 -8.92
C VAL A 40 16.75 -2.13 -8.04
N MET A 41 16.53 -2.24 -6.74
CA MET A 41 17.49 -2.78 -5.78
C MET A 41 16.85 -3.95 -5.01
N LYS A 42 17.47 -5.12 -5.15
CA LYS A 42 17.09 -6.37 -4.46
C LYS A 42 18.31 -6.94 -3.76
N ASN A 43 18.18 -7.29 -2.49
CA ASN A 43 19.25 -7.93 -1.69
C ASN A 43 20.60 -7.16 -1.73
N GLY A 44 20.55 -5.83 -1.78
CA GLY A 44 21.74 -4.98 -1.87
C GLY A 44 22.35 -4.86 -3.28
N VAL A 45 21.84 -5.60 -4.27
CA VAL A 45 22.23 -5.48 -5.68
C VAL A 45 21.29 -4.52 -6.39
N SER A 46 21.85 -3.46 -6.99
CA SER A 46 21.12 -2.51 -7.83
C SER A 46 21.30 -2.85 -9.31
N GLN A 47 20.19 -2.85 -10.06
CA GLN A 47 20.19 -3.01 -11.50
C GLN A 47 19.33 -1.91 -12.14
N ASP A 48 19.83 -1.33 -13.22
CA ASP A 48 19.13 -0.36 -14.05
C ASP A 48 18.54 -1.00 -15.31
N PHE A 49 17.32 -0.59 -15.63
CA PHE A 49 16.54 -1.08 -16.76
C PHE A 49 16.11 0.11 -17.62
N TYR A 50 16.40 0.01 -18.92
CA TYR A 50 16.03 1.00 -19.93
C TYR A 50 14.73 0.62 -20.63
N ASP A 51 14.38 -0.66 -20.58
CA ASP A 51 13.22 -1.24 -21.25
C ASP A 51 12.31 -1.96 -20.28
N GLN A 52 11.01 -1.87 -20.53
CA GLN A 52 10.00 -2.55 -19.73
C GLN A 52 10.14 -4.07 -19.83
N GLU A 53 10.48 -4.59 -21.01
CA GLU A 53 10.57 -6.03 -21.26
C GLU A 53 11.69 -6.69 -20.44
N ASP A 54 12.81 -6.00 -20.31
CA ASP A 54 13.96 -6.45 -19.51
C ASP A 54 13.60 -6.49 -18.02
N LEU A 55 12.97 -5.42 -17.53
CA LEU A 55 12.45 -5.38 -16.16
C LEU A 55 11.38 -6.46 -15.91
N ARG A 56 10.48 -6.68 -16.87
CA ARG A 56 9.45 -7.71 -16.76
C ARG A 56 10.09 -9.09 -16.66
N SER A 57 11.07 -9.38 -17.51
CA SER A 57 11.80 -10.64 -17.53
C SER A 57 12.55 -10.86 -16.22
N PHE A 58 13.17 -9.80 -15.68
CA PHE A 58 13.76 -9.82 -14.34
C PHE A 58 12.72 -10.15 -13.28
N LEU A 59 11.58 -9.46 -13.25
CA LEU A 59 10.49 -9.72 -12.30
C LEU A 59 9.97 -11.17 -12.40
N ASP A 60 9.79 -11.71 -13.59
CA ASP A 60 9.39 -13.10 -13.81
C ASP A 60 10.47 -14.08 -13.29
N SER A 61 11.75 -13.76 -13.47
CA SER A 61 12.86 -14.52 -12.87
C SER A 61 12.92 -14.42 -11.34
N LEU A 62 12.35 -13.37 -10.76
CA LEU A 62 12.34 -13.17 -9.30
C LEU A 62 11.21 -13.88 -8.59
N ILE A 63 10.14 -14.26 -9.29
CA ILE A 63 9.06 -15.06 -8.75
C ILE A 63 9.60 -16.49 -8.68
N PRO A 64 10.03 -17.01 -7.51
CA PRO A 64 10.09 -18.45 -7.37
C PRO A 64 8.67 -18.94 -7.68
N VAL A 65 8.57 -20.02 -8.46
CA VAL A 65 7.31 -20.66 -8.83
C VAL A 65 6.63 -21.28 -7.60
N ASP A 66 6.38 -20.51 -6.55
CA ASP A 66 5.50 -20.86 -5.45
C ASP A 66 4.04 -20.63 -5.88
N THR A 67 3.73 -21.11 -7.08
CA THR A 67 2.37 -21.57 -7.43
C THR A 67 2.28 -23.01 -6.95
N SER A 68 2.46 -23.21 -5.65
CA SER A 68 2.15 -24.47 -4.97
C SER A 68 1.88 -24.24 -3.48
N ALA A 69 1.06 -23.24 -3.17
CA ALA A 69 0.15 -23.37 -2.05
C ALA A 69 -1.26 -23.56 -2.61
N PRO A 70 -1.69 -24.82 -2.87
CA PRO A 70 -3.12 -25.09 -2.85
C PRO A 70 -3.64 -24.53 -1.53
N ILE A 71 -4.65 -23.67 -1.59
CA ILE A 71 -5.45 -23.32 -0.41
C ILE A 71 -5.86 -24.68 0.19
N PRO A 72 -5.40 -25.06 1.40
CA PRO A 72 -5.87 -26.31 1.98
C PRO A 72 -7.38 -26.16 2.19
N PRO A 73 -8.23 -27.04 1.63
CA PRO A 73 -9.61 -27.10 2.07
C PRO A 73 -9.57 -27.85 3.41
N GLY A 74 -9.36 -27.14 4.51
CA GLY A 74 -9.48 -27.79 5.81
C GLY A 74 -8.75 -27.13 6.96
N ASP A 75 -9.56 -26.77 7.95
CA ASP A 75 -9.27 -26.95 9.36
C ASP A 75 -8.36 -25.93 10.05
N SER A 76 -8.90 -24.72 10.26
CA SER A 76 -8.52 -23.87 11.41
C SER A 76 -9.67 -22.89 11.73
N SER A 77 -10.83 -23.44 12.07
CA SER A 77 -11.76 -22.80 12.98
C SER A 77 -11.80 -23.59 14.28
N VAL A 78 -10.66 -23.64 14.97
CA VAL A 78 -10.68 -23.62 16.44
C VAL A 78 -10.78 -22.15 16.84
N THR A 79 -11.98 -21.60 16.67
CA THR A 79 -12.37 -20.45 17.48
C THR A 79 -12.99 -21.05 18.71
N ASP A 80 -12.24 -20.97 19.81
CA ASP A 80 -12.71 -21.12 21.16
C ASP A 80 -14.12 -20.51 21.27
N GLN A 81 -15.12 -21.38 21.41
CA GLN A 81 -16.51 -21.00 21.53
C GLN A 81 -16.77 -20.59 22.99
N THR A 82 -16.13 -19.51 23.43
CA THR A 82 -16.50 -18.79 24.67
C THR A 82 -16.79 -17.34 24.32
N THR A 83 -17.92 -17.09 23.68
CA THR A 83 -18.57 -15.78 23.71
C THR A 83 -20.05 -16.01 23.46
N LEU A 84 -20.85 -15.96 24.53
CA LEU A 84 -22.29 -15.76 24.45
C LEU A 84 -22.55 -14.35 23.90
N PRO A 85 -23.46 -14.20 22.92
CA PRO A 85 -24.20 -12.96 22.83
C PRO A 85 -25.69 -13.27 22.60
N TRP A 86 -26.42 -13.50 23.69
CA TRP A 86 -27.83 -13.12 23.70
C TRP A 86 -27.90 -11.60 23.85
N GLY A 87 -28.69 -10.97 22.98
CA GLY A 87 -29.12 -9.58 23.16
C GLY A 87 -29.99 -9.40 24.43
N PRO A 88 -30.33 -8.15 24.78
CA PRO A 88 -30.08 -7.60 26.12
C PRO A 88 -31.36 -7.47 26.96
N PRO A 89 -31.28 -7.46 28.31
CA PRO A 89 -32.31 -6.80 29.09
C PRO A 89 -31.97 -5.30 29.20
N GLN A 90 -32.76 -4.47 28.55
CA GLN A 90 -32.92 -3.06 28.95
C GLN A 90 -33.49 -3.02 30.36
N GLU A 91 -32.87 -2.33 31.32
CA GLU A 91 -33.55 -1.46 32.30
C GLU A 91 -32.59 -0.81 33.32
N GLY A 92 -32.94 0.41 33.74
CA GLY A 92 -32.38 1.13 34.89
C GLY A 92 -31.21 2.05 34.54
N ARG A 93 -31.36 3.39 34.46
CA ARG A 93 -31.39 4.33 35.62
C ARG A 93 -30.24 3.97 36.57
N ASP A 94 -29.18 4.77 36.66
CA ASP A 94 -29.21 6.01 37.44
C ASP A 94 -28.14 7.04 37.03
N GLN A 95 -28.43 8.27 37.41
CA GLN A 95 -27.71 9.52 37.15
C GLN A 95 -26.41 9.68 37.96
N THR A 96 -25.73 10.80 37.69
CA THR A 96 -24.60 11.44 38.42
C THR A 96 -23.23 10.91 37.97
N ASN A 97 -22.21 11.70 37.61
CA ASN A 97 -21.75 13.00 38.09
C ASN A 97 -20.70 13.49 37.04
N THR A 98 -20.86 14.61 36.33
CA THR A 98 -20.39 15.98 36.69
C THR A 98 -18.96 16.33 36.22
N LEU A 99 -18.86 17.54 35.62
CA LEU A 99 -17.69 18.35 35.15
C LEU A 99 -17.05 17.92 33.81
N GLN A 100 -17.32 18.53 32.64
CA GLN A 100 -17.25 19.94 32.19
C GLN A 100 -15.84 20.57 32.26
N SER A 101 -15.19 20.72 31.09
CA SER A 101 -14.86 22.04 30.52
C SER A 101 -14.14 21.96 29.16
N PRO A 102 -14.24 23.03 28.33
CA PRO A 102 -14.38 22.96 26.88
C PRO A 102 -13.17 23.47 26.06
N ILE A 103 -13.29 23.24 24.76
CA ILE A 103 -12.52 23.78 23.64
C ILE A 103 -12.43 25.32 23.73
N PRO A 104 -11.24 25.93 23.58
CA PRO A 104 -11.14 27.34 23.20
C PRO A 104 -11.19 27.47 21.67
N GLU A 105 -12.36 27.85 21.17
CA GLU A 105 -12.51 28.66 19.96
C GLU A 105 -12.38 30.12 20.40
N ASP A 106 -11.39 30.85 19.87
CA ASP A 106 -11.45 32.27 19.45
C ASP A 106 -10.01 32.78 19.27
N GLU A 107 -9.59 33.03 18.03
CA GLU A 107 -8.75 34.21 17.80
C GLU A 107 -9.07 34.80 16.42
N THR A 108 -9.99 35.75 16.53
CA THR A 108 -10.33 36.87 15.66
C THR A 108 -9.37 37.22 14.53
N TRP A 109 -9.96 37.49 13.36
CA TRP A 109 -9.39 38.43 12.39
C TRP A 109 -9.25 39.82 13.01
N SER A 110 -8.12 40.49 12.82
CA SER A 110 -8.07 41.95 12.72
C SER A 110 -6.87 42.44 11.91
N ASN A 111 -7.21 43.16 10.85
CA ASN A 111 -6.35 44.01 10.02
C ASN A 111 -5.53 45.00 10.86
N SER A 112 -4.30 45.26 10.44
CA SER A 112 -3.71 46.61 10.40
C SER A 112 -2.62 46.65 9.32
#